data_AF-A0A6P3W900-F1
#
_entry.id   AF-A0A6P3W900-F1
#
_cell.length_a   1.000
_cell.length_b   1.000
_cell.length_c   1.000
_cell.angle_alpha   90.00
_cell.angle_beta   90.00
_cell.angle_gamma   90.00
#
_symmetry.space_group_name_H-M   'P 1'
#
loop_
_entity.id
_entity.type
_entity.pdbx_description
1 polymer ?
#
loop_
_entity_poly.entity_id
_entity_poly.type
_entity_poly.pdbx_seq_one_letter_code
_entity_poly.pdbx_strand_id
1 'polypeptide(L)' 'MPKYYEDKEDDGKACAGIREDFKACLLQHDCVLKEGKKPSDCLKEGACKGLQVSFFECKRSMLDTRSRFRGRKGY' A
#
# COMPACT_ATOMS: atom_id res chain seq x y z
N MET A 1 -16.65 9.20 27.27
CA MET A 1 -16.49 7.74 27.07
C MET A 1 -15.25 7.51 26.22
N PRO A 2 -14.38 6.55 26.54
CA PRO A 2 -13.08 6.38 25.86
C PRO A 2 -13.24 6.02 24.37
N LYS A 3 -12.40 6.62 23.52
CA LYS A 3 -12.23 6.39 22.06
C LYS A 3 -11.68 4.99 21.73
N TYR A 4 -12.15 3.93 22.38
CA TYR A 4 -11.53 2.60 22.29
C TYR A 4 -11.88 1.79 21.03
N TYR A 5 -12.64 2.38 20.11
CA TYR A 5 -12.89 1.86 18.77
C TYR A 5 -12.62 3.00 17.80
N GLU A 6 -11.35 3.27 17.49
CA GLU A 6 -11.09 3.95 16.22
C GLU A 6 -11.31 2.89 15.14
N ASP A 7 -12.50 2.93 14.54
CA ASP A 7 -12.79 2.29 13.28
C ASP A 7 -11.68 2.71 12.31
N LYS A 8 -10.70 1.82 12.08
CA LYS A 8 -9.91 1.92 10.86
C LYS A 8 -10.94 1.77 9.75
N GLU A 9 -11.28 2.87 9.11
CA GLU A 9 -12.14 2.85 7.94
C GLU A 9 -11.47 1.96 6.91
N ASP A 10 -11.87 0.68 6.86
CA ASP A 10 -11.48 -0.24 5.81
C ASP A 10 -11.99 0.39 4.52
N ASP A 11 -11.09 1.07 3.81
CA ASP A 11 -11.29 1.52 2.46
C ASP A 11 -11.75 0.26 1.69
N GLY A 12 -13.07 0.06 1.47
CA GLY A 12 -13.62 -1.11 0.74
C GLY A 12 -13.17 -1.23 -0.72
N LYS A 13 -12.17 -0.44 -1.10
CA LYS A 13 -11.44 -0.45 -2.34
C LYS A 13 -10.52 -1.67 -2.37
N ALA A 14 -10.41 -2.27 -3.55
CA ALA A 14 -9.48 -3.37 -3.75
C ALA A 14 -8.03 -2.99 -3.38
N CYS A 15 -7.29 -3.98 -2.86
CA CYS A 15 -5.92 -3.83 -2.38
C CYS A 15 -5.77 -2.85 -1.20
N ALA A 16 -6.77 -2.74 -0.33
CA ALA A 16 -6.75 -1.85 0.83
C ALA A 16 -5.60 -2.19 1.80
N GLY A 17 -5.46 -3.45 2.20
CA GLY A 17 -4.39 -3.88 3.11
C GLY A 17 -3.00 -3.52 2.58
N ILE A 18 -2.70 -3.88 1.33
CA ILE A 18 -1.41 -3.53 0.71
C ILE A 18 -1.21 -2.00 0.63
N ARG A 19 -2.29 -1.24 0.43
CA ARG A 19 -2.20 0.22 0.40
C ARG A 19 -1.87 0.80 1.76
N GLU A 20 -2.43 0.25 2.83
CA GLU A 20 -2.11 0.67 4.20
C GLU A 20 -0.66 0.37 4.54
N ASP A 21 -0.20 -0.85 4.26
CA ASP A 21 1.19 -1.24 4.48
C ASP A 21 2.15 -0.35 3.66
N PHE A 22 1.78 -0.05 2.42
CA PHE A 22 2.58 0.81 1.57
C PHE A 22 2.66 2.25 2.09
N LYS A 23 1.56 2.80 2.59
CA LYS A 23 1.54 4.13 3.24
C LYS A 23 2.38 4.12 4.51
N ALA A 24 2.22 3.12 5.36
CA ALA A 24 2.98 2.98 6.60
C ALA A 24 4.48 2.88 6.32
N CYS A 25 4.86 2.08 5.33
CA CYS A 25 6.26 1.94 4.90
C CYS A 25 6.82 3.29 4.44
N LEU A 26 6.12 4.04 3.59
CA LEU A 26 6.60 5.35 3.12
C LEU A 26 6.74 6.37 4.25
N LEU A 27 5.81 6.41 5.19
CA LEU A 27 5.86 7.33 6.34
C LEU A 27 6.98 7.00 7.32
N GLN A 28 7.32 5.71 7.47
CA GLN A 28 8.40 5.24 8.33
C GLN A 28 9.77 5.23 7.64
N HIS A 29 9.81 5.35 6.32
CA HIS A 29 11.05 5.25 5.57
C HIS A 29 11.97 6.45 5.84
N ASP A 30 13.26 6.18 5.94
CA ASP A 30 14.31 7.17 6.23
C ASP A 30 14.31 8.36 5.26
N CYS A 31 13.93 8.15 4.00
CA CYS A 31 13.84 9.23 3.01
C CYS A 31 12.81 10.32 3.41
N VAL A 32 11.72 9.95 4.08
CA VAL A 32 10.72 10.92 4.55
C VAL A 32 11.12 11.47 5.93
N LEU A 33 11.58 10.60 6.83
CA LEU A 33 11.89 10.99 8.22
C LEU A 33 13.21 11.75 8.38
N LYS A 34 14.28 11.30 7.72
CA LYS A 34 15.63 11.87 7.86
C LYS A 34 15.91 12.97 6.85
N GLU A 35 15.51 12.75 5.60
CA GLU A 35 15.82 13.70 4.52
C GLU A 35 14.72 14.74 4.29
N GLY A 36 13.52 14.54 4.88
CA GLY A 36 12.40 15.47 4.73
C GLY A 36 11.87 15.58 3.30
N LYS A 37 12.21 14.61 2.43
CA LYS A 37 11.77 14.60 1.03
C LYS A 37 10.29 14.23 0.94
N LYS A 38 9.65 14.68 -0.13
CA LYS A 38 8.26 14.29 -0.40
C LYS A 38 8.20 12.78 -0.69
N PRO A 39 7.16 12.06 -0.23
CA PRO A 39 7.00 10.64 -0.52
C PRO A 39 7.05 10.29 -2.01
N SER A 40 6.63 11.22 -2.89
CA SER A 40 6.72 11.09 -4.35
C SER A 40 8.16 10.99 -4.87
N ASP A 41 9.10 11.64 -4.21
CA ASP A 41 10.51 11.62 -4.60
C ASP A 41 11.20 10.38 -4.01
N CYS A 42 10.84 10.00 -2.78
CA CYS A 42 11.27 8.73 -2.18
C CYS A 42 10.84 7.50 -2.99
N LEU A 43 9.69 7.57 -3.66
CA LEU A 43 9.23 6.54 -4.59
C LEU A 43 10.14 6.40 -5.81
N LYS A 44 10.70 7.51 -6.33
CA LYS A 44 11.63 7.49 -7.46
C LYS A 44 13.00 6.95 -7.05
N GLU A 45 13.41 7.24 -5.83
CA GLU A 45 14.64 6.71 -5.22
C GLU A 45 14.54 5.23 -4.88
N GLY A 46 13.31 4.68 -4.86
CA GLY A 46 13.07 3.26 -4.70
C GLY A 46 12.81 2.81 -3.26
N ALA A 47 12.29 3.70 -2.42
CA ALA A 47 11.77 3.32 -1.11
C ALA A 47 10.61 2.32 -1.26
N CYS A 48 10.55 1.31 -0.38
CA CYS A 48 9.45 0.35 -0.30
C CYS A 48 9.17 -0.44 -1.61
N LYS A 49 10.20 -0.74 -2.43
CA LYS A 49 10.07 -1.49 -3.70
C LYS A 49 9.26 -2.79 -3.61
N GLY A 50 9.43 -3.56 -2.54
CA GLY A 50 8.69 -4.82 -2.35
C GLY A 50 7.18 -4.60 -2.33
N LEU A 51 6.73 -3.70 -1.45
CA LEU A 51 5.32 -3.32 -1.34
C LEU A 51 4.81 -2.59 -2.58
N GLN A 52 5.66 -1.82 -3.27
CA GLN A 52 5.32 -1.19 -4.54
C GLN A 52 4.99 -2.24 -5.62
N VAL A 53 5.81 -3.29 -5.72
CA VAL A 53 5.57 -4.41 -6.65
C VAL A 53 4.30 -5.14 -6.26
N SER A 54 4.10 -5.49 -4.98
CA SER A 54 2.87 -6.15 -4.52
C SER A 54 1.62 -5.32 -4.78
N PHE A 55 1.67 -4.00 -4.59
CA PHE A 55 0.56 -3.10 -4.89
C PHE A 55 0.26 -3.04 -6.39
N PHE A 56 1.30 -3.02 -7.22
CA PHE A 56 1.16 -3.08 -8.67
C PHE A 56 0.56 -4.42 -9.13
N GLU A 57 1.03 -5.53 -8.58
CA GLU A 57 0.50 -6.87 -8.87
C GLU A 57 -0.96 -7.00 -8.46
N CYS A 58 -1.35 -6.46 -7.30
CA CYS A 58 -2.73 -6.49 -6.86
C CYS A 58 -3.64 -5.72 -7.82
N LYS A 59 -3.25 -4.49 -8.20
CA LYS A 59 -3.98 -3.71 -9.21
C LYS A 59 -4.02 -4.42 -10.57
N ARG A 60 -2.92 -5.01 -11.00
CA ARG A 60 -2.86 -5.76 -12.26
C ARG A 60 -3.78 -6.98 -12.23
N SER A 61 -3.87 -7.68 -11.10
CA SER A 61 -4.75 -8.83 -10.94
C SER A 61 -6.24 -8.48 -11.02
N MET A 62 -6.61 -7.22 -10.79
CA MET A 62 -7.99 -6.77 -11.01
C MET A 62 -8.37 -6.65 -12.48
N LEU A 63 -7.40 -6.28 -13.32
CA LEU A 63 -7.61 -6.12 -14.76
C LEU A 63 -7.38 -7.44 -15.52
N ASP A 64 -6.56 -8.33 -14.97
CA ASP A 64 -6.31 -9.64 -15.55
C ASP A 64 -7.53 -10.57 -15.38
N THR A 65 -8.10 -11.01 -16.50
CA THR A 65 -9.26 -11.91 -16.51
C THR A 65 -8.90 -13.32 -16.01
N ARG A 66 -7.61 -13.71 -16.04
CA ARG A 66 -7.13 -15.02 -15.58
C ARG A 66 -7.14 -15.18 -14.06
N SER A 67 -7.04 -14.07 -13.32
CA SER A 67 -7.13 -14.04 -11.85
C SER A 67 -8.55 -14.07 -11.34
N ARG A 68 -9.58 -13.93 -12.19
CA ARG A 68 -10.98 -14.05 -11.77
C ARG A 68 -11.30 -15.38 -11.10
N PHE A 69 -10.76 -16.47 -11.64
CA PHE A 69 -10.98 -17.82 -11.10
C PHE A 69 -10.00 -18.19 -9.98
N ARG A 70 -8.81 -17.59 -9.96
CA ARG A 70 -7.73 -17.91 -9.00
C ARG A 70 -7.74 -17.03 -7.75
N GLY A 71 -8.55 -15.98 -7.74
CA GLY A 71 -8.51 -14.95 -6.71
C GLY A 71 -7.48 -13.87 -7.01
N ARG A 72 -7.59 -12.77 -6.26
CA ARG A 72 -6.70 -11.62 -6.40
C ARG A 72 -5.31 -11.96 -5.85
N LYS A 73 -4.28 -11.36 -6.44
CA LYS A 73 -2.91 -11.47 -5.93
C LYS A 73 -2.68 -10.35 -4.91
N GLY A 74 -2.33 -10.72 -3.69
CA GLY A 74 -2.24 -9.78 -2.57
C GLY A 74 -3.55 -9.66 -1.80
N TYR A 75 -3.41 -9.48 -0.49
CA TYR A 75 -4.43 -9.58 0.56
C TYR A 75 -5.76 -8.91 0.24
#